data_AF-A0A523HRX1-F1
#
_entry.id   AF-A0A523HRX1-F1
#
_cell.length_a   1.000
_cell.length_b   1.000
_cell.length_c   1.000
_cell.angle_alpha   90.00
_cell.angle_beta   90.00
_cell.angle_gamma   90.00
#
_symmetry.space_group_name_H-M   'P 1'
#
loop_
_entity.id
_entity.type
_entity.pdbx_description
1 polymer ?
#
loop_
_entity_poly.entity_id
_entity_poly.type
_entity_poly.pdbx_seq_one_letter_code
_entity_poly.pdbx_strand_id
1 'polypeptide(L)'
;MSEEKAPKPKDTVKLDVETILQTTEGRSFLNQLNEVSRVLSMRDSAVYFKGEEILKTGYLGDCKSVQLFKCPNGYFLFCNKAFTKNNWSAAGSKLNDVIEKIQDGEVKKKISEAMASALQTN
;
A
#
# COMPACT_ATOMS: atom_id res chain seq x y z
N MET A 1 -6.06 36.33 6.71
CA MET A 1 -5.46 35.43 5.70
C MET A 1 -4.93 34.23 6.45
N SER A 2 -5.56 33.07 6.29
CA SER A 2 -5.20 31.87 7.03
C SER A 2 -3.93 31.27 6.44
N GLU A 3 -2.83 31.28 7.20
CA GLU A 3 -1.64 30.49 6.90
C GLU A 3 -2.01 29.01 7.00
N GLU A 4 -2.24 28.38 5.85
CA GLU A 4 -2.34 26.94 5.71
C GLU A 4 -0.96 26.34 6.03
N LYS A 5 -0.74 25.98 7.30
CA LYS A 5 0.47 25.27 7.72
C LYS A 5 0.58 23.98 6.91
N ALA A 6 1.58 23.93 6.03
CA ALA A 6 1.94 22.73 5.30
C ALA A 6 2.03 21.52 6.26
N PRO A 7 1.47 20.35 5.88
CA PRO A 7 1.47 19.19 6.75
C PRO A 7 2.91 18.79 7.14
N LYS A 8 3.12 18.50 8.44
CA LYS A 8 4.43 18.08 8.96
C LYS A 8 4.91 16.79 8.27
N PRO A 9 6.22 16.56 8.07
CA PRO A 9 6.73 15.55 7.14
C PRO A 9 6.64 14.09 7.58
N LYS A 10 6.02 13.76 8.72
CA LYS A 10 6.09 12.39 9.29
C LYS A 10 4.99 11.44 8.82
N ASP A 11 3.98 11.95 8.12
CA ASP A 11 2.82 11.14 7.73
C ASP A 11 2.73 10.93 6.22
N THR A 12 3.81 11.14 5.45
CA THR A 12 3.78 11.03 3.98
C THR A 12 4.65 9.89 3.48
N VAL A 13 4.04 8.95 2.77
CA VAL A 13 4.71 7.82 2.12
C VAL A 13 4.87 8.12 0.64
N LYS A 14 6.04 7.80 0.10
CA LYS A 14 6.28 7.68 -1.35
C LYS A 14 6.17 6.21 -1.74
N LEU A 15 5.27 5.89 -2.65
CA LEU A 15 5.13 4.55 -3.23
C LEU A 15 5.43 4.59 -4.72
N ASP A 16 6.49 3.91 -5.13
CA ASP A 16 6.82 3.70 -6.54
C ASP A 16 5.86 2.65 -7.13
N VAL A 17 5.06 3.05 -8.11
CA VAL A 17 3.96 2.26 -8.70
C VAL A 17 4.23 1.77 -10.12
N GLU A 18 5.48 1.82 -10.59
CA GLU A 18 5.86 1.05 -11.80
C GLU A 18 5.52 1.68 -13.15
N THR A 19 4.33 2.30 -13.25
CA THR A 19 3.48 2.65 -14.42
C THR A 19 2.18 1.83 -14.47
N ILE A 20 1.10 2.34 -13.86
CA ILE A 20 -0.26 1.79 -14.03
C ILE A 20 -1.36 2.87 -14.06
N LEU A 21 -1.11 4.12 -13.67
CA LEU A 21 -2.19 5.09 -13.38
C LEU A 21 -3.22 5.33 -14.51
N GLN A 22 -2.88 5.04 -15.78
CA GLN A 22 -3.78 5.14 -16.93
C GLN A 22 -4.53 3.84 -17.30
N THR A 23 -4.24 2.72 -16.65
CA THR A 23 -4.91 1.43 -16.90
C THR A 23 -6.05 1.19 -15.91
N THR A 24 -6.85 0.16 -16.13
CA THR A 24 -7.95 -0.22 -15.22
C THR A 24 -7.43 -0.60 -13.84
N GLU A 25 -6.29 -1.28 -13.78
CA GLU A 25 -5.60 -1.66 -12.56
C GLU A 25 -5.14 -0.41 -11.79
N GLY A 26 -4.74 0.65 -12.49
CA GLY A 26 -4.25 1.89 -11.88
C GLY A 26 -5.37 2.73 -11.31
N ARG A 27 -6.53 2.72 -11.98
CA ARG A 27 -7.76 3.29 -11.43
C ARG A 27 -8.21 2.51 -10.19
N SER A 28 -8.17 1.18 -10.23
CA SER A 28 -8.47 0.34 -9.07
C SER A 28 -7.54 0.65 -7.90
N PHE A 29 -6.23 0.73 -8.15
CA PHE A 29 -5.22 1.14 -7.20
C PHE A 29 -5.54 2.51 -6.56
N LEU A 30 -5.82 3.53 -7.39
CA LEU A 30 -6.11 4.87 -6.88
C LEU A 30 -7.42 4.92 -6.09
N ASN A 31 -8.44 4.18 -6.51
CA ASN A 31 -9.71 4.11 -5.79
C ASN A 31 -9.50 3.49 -4.41
N GLN A 32 -8.85 2.32 -4.35
CA GLN A 32 -8.53 1.64 -3.10
C GLN A 32 -7.66 2.49 -2.18
N LEU A 33 -6.65 3.19 -2.72
CA LEU A 33 -5.81 4.07 -1.93
C LEU A 33 -6.62 5.24 -1.36
N ASN A 34 -7.52 5.84 -2.16
CA ASN A 34 -8.40 6.93 -1.73
C ASN A 34 -9.45 6.51 -0.69
N GLU A 35 -9.80 5.22 -0.60
CA GLU A 35 -10.68 4.69 0.46
C GLU A 35 -10.03 4.82 1.84
N VAL A 36 -8.72 4.56 1.93
CA VAL A 36 -8.01 4.47 3.23
C VAL A 36 -7.08 5.65 3.51
N SER A 37 -6.70 6.42 2.48
CA SER A 37 -5.80 7.56 2.58
C SER A 37 -6.09 8.66 1.56
N ARG A 38 -5.57 9.86 1.78
CA ARG A 38 -5.60 10.93 0.78
C ARG A 38 -4.33 10.90 -0.07
N VAL A 39 -4.48 10.78 -1.39
CA VAL A 39 -3.38 11.05 -2.34
C VAL A 39 -3.06 12.55 -2.32
N LEU A 40 -1.79 12.86 -2.06
CA LEU A 40 -1.28 14.24 -1.96
C LEU A 40 -0.73 14.73 -3.30
N SER A 41 0.02 13.88 -3.99
CA SER A 41 0.55 14.18 -5.32
C SER A 41 0.94 12.91 -6.06
N MET A 42 0.97 12.99 -7.38
CA MET A 42 1.51 11.95 -8.26
C MET A 42 2.58 12.61 -9.13
N ARG A 43 3.78 12.03 -9.16
CA ARG A 43 4.90 12.54 -9.97
C ARG A 43 5.67 11.35 -10.53
N ASP A 44 6.01 11.43 -11.81
CA ASP A 44 6.69 10.37 -12.55
C ASP A 44 5.94 9.03 -12.44
N SER A 45 6.47 8.10 -11.66
CA SER A 45 5.90 6.78 -11.37
C SER A 45 5.66 6.57 -9.88
N ALA A 46 5.53 7.65 -9.10
CA ALA A 46 5.36 7.61 -7.66
C ALA A 46 4.06 8.28 -7.21
N VAL A 47 3.40 7.65 -6.24
CA VAL A 47 2.22 8.18 -5.56
C VAL A 47 2.63 8.55 -4.15
N TYR A 48 2.31 9.79 -3.77
CA TYR A 48 2.54 10.32 -2.43
C TYR A 48 1.21 10.38 -1.70
N PHE A 49 1.11 9.75 -0.54
CA PHE A 49 -0.14 9.67 0.23
C PHE A 49 0.14 9.68 1.72
N LYS A 50 -0.91 9.85 2.53
CA LYS A 50 -0.77 9.83 3.98
C LYS A 50 -0.69 8.42 4.56
N GLY A 51 0.34 8.09 5.31
CA GLY A 51 0.43 6.79 5.97
C GLY A 51 1.79 6.51 6.55
N GLU A 52 1.98 5.24 6.92
CA GLU A 52 3.20 4.69 7.52
C GLU A 52 3.44 3.30 6.92
N GLU A 53 4.64 3.02 6.42
CA GLU A 53 5.03 1.67 5.97
C GLU A 53 5.24 0.78 7.21
N ILE A 54 4.42 -0.27 7.34
CA ILE A 54 4.53 -1.23 8.44
C ILE A 54 5.42 -2.41 8.03
N LEU A 55 5.35 -2.78 6.75
CA LEU A 55 6.05 -3.95 6.24
C LEU A 55 6.41 -3.73 4.78
N LYS A 56 7.63 -4.12 4.43
CA LYS A 56 8.09 -4.28 3.07
C LYS A 56 8.84 -5.59 2.94
N THR A 57 8.40 -6.41 1.99
CA THR A 57 9.03 -7.69 1.70
C THR A 57 10.00 -7.55 0.53
N GLY A 58 10.94 -8.47 0.44
CA GLY A 58 11.63 -8.76 -0.82
C GLY A 58 10.73 -9.54 -1.78
N TYR A 59 11.36 -10.28 -2.70
CA TYR A 59 10.65 -11.14 -3.63
C TYR A 59 9.81 -12.19 -2.92
N LEU A 60 8.54 -12.31 -3.30
CA LEU A 60 7.59 -13.32 -2.85
C LEU A 60 6.75 -13.75 -4.05
N GLY A 61 6.84 -15.02 -4.44
CA GLY A 61 6.30 -15.49 -5.72
C GLY A 61 6.67 -14.56 -6.89
N ASP A 62 5.65 -14.06 -7.58
CA ASP A 62 5.80 -13.12 -8.71
C ASP A 62 5.93 -11.64 -8.29
N CYS A 63 5.77 -11.31 -7.01
CA CYS A 63 5.92 -9.95 -6.50
C CYS A 63 7.40 -9.68 -6.22
N LYS A 64 7.99 -8.67 -6.90
CA LYS A 64 9.31 -8.10 -6.57
C LYS A 64 9.33 -7.55 -5.13
N SER A 65 8.20 -7.01 -4.69
CA SER A 65 7.99 -6.58 -3.31
C SER A 65 6.51 -6.53 -2.98
N VAL A 66 6.16 -6.83 -1.74
CA VAL A 66 4.85 -6.54 -1.17
C VAL A 66 5.04 -5.53 -0.04
N GLN A 67 4.29 -4.44 -0.09
CA GLN A 67 4.38 -3.35 0.89
C GLN A 67 3.01 -3.14 1.53
N LEU A 68 2.97 -3.07 2.86
CA LEU A 68 1.78 -2.83 3.66
C LEU A 68 1.94 -1.51 4.43
N PHE A 69 0.90 -0.70 4.37
CA PHE A 69 0.87 0.64 4.94
C PHE A 69 -0.31 0.78 5.91
N LYS A 70 -0.06 1.40 7.06
CA LYS A 70 -1.09 1.95 7.94
C LYS A 70 -1.49 3.32 7.40
N CYS A 71 -2.76 3.50 7.10
CA CYS A 71 -3.31 4.75 6.58
C CYS A 71 -4.28 5.36 7.60
N PRO A 72 -4.63 6.66 7.48
CA PRO A 72 -5.54 7.32 8.43
C PRO A 72 -6.89 6.61 8.62
N ASN A 73 -7.45 6.03 7.55
CA ASN A 73 -8.77 5.39 7.56
C ASN A 73 -8.72 3.87 7.41
N GLY A 74 -7.53 3.24 7.49
CA GLY A 74 -7.41 1.80 7.33
C GLY A 74 -6.02 1.34 6.94
N TYR A 75 -5.96 0.29 6.11
CA TYR A 75 -4.73 -0.36 5.67
C TYR A 75 -4.71 -0.46 4.15
N PHE A 76 -3.52 -0.28 3.59
CA PHE A 76 -3.28 -0.40 2.15
C PHE A 76 -2.14 -1.38 1.89
N LEU A 77 -2.36 -2.35 1.00
CA LEU A 77 -1.35 -3.30 0.57
C LEU A 77 -1.14 -3.18 -0.93
N PHE A 78 0.12 -3.19 -1.34
CA PHE A 78 0.54 -3.11 -2.73
C PHE A 78 1.54 -4.23 -3.05
N CYS A 79 1.26 -5.05 -4.06
CA CYS A 79 2.23 -5.94 -4.66
C CYS A 79 2.77 -5.33 -5.95
N ASN A 80 4.08 -5.11 -6.00
CA ASN A 80 4.80 -4.78 -7.23
C ASN A 80 5.24 -6.08 -7.91
N LYS A 81 4.69 -6.40 -9.09
CA LYS A 81 5.06 -7.60 -9.84
C LYS A 81 6.42 -7.44 -10.51
N ALA A 82 7.21 -8.52 -10.52
CA ALA A 82 8.57 -8.51 -11.06
C ALA A 82 8.62 -8.50 -12.59
N PHE A 83 7.70 -9.22 -13.23
CA PHE A 83 7.76 -9.52 -14.67
C PHE A 83 6.63 -8.91 -15.49
N THR A 84 5.68 -8.20 -14.86
CA THR A 84 4.56 -7.55 -15.55
C THR A 84 4.24 -6.23 -14.89
N LYS A 85 3.57 -5.34 -15.63
CA LYS A 85 3.01 -4.09 -15.08
C LYS A 85 1.64 -4.27 -14.45
N ASN A 86 1.14 -5.50 -14.29
CA ASN A 86 -0.16 -5.76 -13.67
C ASN A 86 0.01 -5.92 -12.16
N ASN A 87 0.43 -4.83 -11.51
CA ASN A 87 0.46 -4.77 -10.06
C ASN A 87 -0.97 -4.84 -9.53
N TRP A 88 -1.11 -5.31 -8.30
CA TRP A 88 -2.40 -5.38 -7.63
C TRP A 88 -2.27 -4.79 -6.23
N SER A 89 -3.41 -4.34 -5.72
CA SER A 89 -3.52 -3.77 -4.38
C SER A 89 -4.78 -4.24 -3.69
N ALA A 90 -4.78 -4.09 -2.38
CA ALA A 90 -5.93 -4.33 -1.52
C ALA A 90 -6.00 -3.25 -0.45
N ALA A 91 -7.21 -2.78 -0.16
CA ALA A 91 -7.47 -1.82 0.90
C ALA A 91 -8.60 -2.31 1.81
N GLY A 92 -8.60 -1.86 3.06
CA GLY A 92 -9.60 -2.25 4.04
C GLY A 92 -9.53 -1.38 5.29
N SER A 93 -10.66 -1.27 5.99
CA SER A 93 -10.73 -0.50 7.24
C SER A 93 -9.93 -1.15 8.37
N LYS A 94 -9.78 -2.48 8.30
CA LYS A 94 -9.00 -3.30 9.22
C LYS A 94 -7.98 -4.13 8.45
N LEU A 95 -6.92 -4.53 9.13
CA LEU A 95 -5.87 -5.36 8.55
C LEU A 95 -6.40 -6.72 8.04
N ASN A 96 -7.31 -7.35 8.76
CA ASN A 96 -7.92 -8.62 8.33
C ASN A 96 -8.69 -8.48 7.01
N ASP A 97 -9.41 -7.38 6.80
CA ASP A 97 -10.11 -7.09 5.55
C ASP A 97 -9.14 -7.09 4.35
N VAL A 98 -7.90 -6.61 4.55
CA VAL A 98 -6.86 -6.59 3.53
C VAL A 98 -6.33 -8.01 3.30
N ILE A 99 -6.03 -8.76 4.37
CA ILE A 99 -5.50 -10.13 4.28
C ILE A 99 -6.48 -11.08 3.59
N GLU A 100 -7.79 -10.93 3.83
CA GLU A 100 -8.83 -11.74 3.19
C GLU A 100 -8.91 -11.51 1.68
N LYS A 101 -8.56 -10.31 1.21
CA LYS A 101 -8.53 -9.95 -0.23
C LYS A 101 -7.29 -10.47 -0.96
N ILE A 102 -6.26 -10.94 -0.25
CA ILE A 102 -5.05 -11.50 -0.86
C ILE A 102 -5.37 -12.88 -1.46
N GLN A 103 -5.27 -12.98 -2.78
CA GLN A 103 -5.48 -14.24 -3.50
C GLN A 103 -4.24 -15.14 -3.51
N ASP A 104 -3.05 -14.54 -3.46
CA ASP A 104 -1.78 -15.28 -3.45
C ASP A 104 -1.52 -15.90 -2.07
N GLY A 105 -1.51 -17.23 -2.01
CA GLY A 105 -1.34 -17.96 -0.74
C GLY A 105 0.01 -17.74 -0.07
N GLU A 106 1.08 -17.53 -0.83
CA GLU A 106 2.42 -17.29 -0.31
C GLU A 106 2.51 -15.88 0.29
N VAL A 107 2.02 -14.88 -0.44
CA VAL A 107 1.91 -13.51 0.06
C VAL A 107 1.01 -13.48 1.30
N LYS A 108 -0.17 -14.10 1.26
CA LYS A 108 -1.11 -14.14 2.38
C LYS A 108 -0.47 -14.73 3.64
N LYS A 109 0.22 -15.85 3.50
CA LYS A 109 0.95 -16.50 4.59
C LYS A 109 2.02 -15.57 5.15
N LYS A 110 2.87 -14.99 4.30
CA LYS A 110 4.00 -14.15 4.74
C LYS A 110 3.55 -12.88 5.47
N ILE A 111 2.51 -12.23 4.94
CA ILE A 111 1.90 -11.06 5.60
C ILE A 111 1.29 -11.47 6.94
N SER A 112 0.56 -12.59 7.01
CA SER A 112 -0.06 -13.05 8.25
C SER A 112 0.99 -13.39 9.33
N GLU A 113 2.09 -14.05 8.95
CA GLU A 113 3.21 -14.35 9.85
C GLU A 113 3.88 -13.07 10.38
N ALA A 114 4.21 -12.13 9.49
CA ALA A 114 4.84 -10.88 9.88
C ALA A 114 3.97 -10.07 10.87
N MET A 115 2.64 -10.10 10.68
CA MET A 115 1.71 -9.41 11.56
C MET A 115 1.52 -10.14 12.90
N ALA A 116 1.49 -11.47 12.91
CA ALA A 116 1.46 -12.24 14.15
C ALA A 116 2.71 -11.99 15.02
N SER A 117 3.89 -11.85 14.40
CA SER A 117 5.13 -11.53 15.12
C SER A 117 5.15 -10.10 15.67
N ALA A 118 4.63 -9.12 14.93
CA ALA A 118 4.58 -7.72 15.37
C ALA A 118 3.61 -7.50 16.56
N LEU A 119 2.60 -8.36 16.72
CA LEU A 119 1.65 -8.32 17.84
C LEU A 119 2.19 -8.96 19.12
N GLN A 120 3.27 -9.76 19.06
CA GLN A 120 3.87 -10.40 20.23
C GLN A 120 4.97 -9.55 20.90
N THR A 121 5.33 -8.42 20.30
CA THR A 121 6.40 -7.53 20.77
C THR A 121 5.89 -6.26 21.47
N ASN A 122 4.57 -6.15 21.69
CA ASN A 122 3.90 -5.13 22.50
C ASN A 122 3.15 -5.79 23.66
#